data_AF-A0A9X6P217-F1
#
_entry.id   AF-A0A9X6P217-F1
#
_cell.length_a   1.000
_cell.length_b   1.000
_cell.length_c   1.000
_cell.angle_alpha   90.00
_cell.angle_beta   90.00
_cell.angle_gamma   90.00
#
_symmetry.space_group_name_H-M   'P 1'
#
loop_
_entity.id
_entity.type
_entity.pdbx_description
1 polymer ?
#
loop_
_entity_poly.entity_id
_entity_poly.type
_entity_poly.pdbx_seq_one_letter_code
_entity_poly.pdbx_strand_id
1 'polypeptide(L)'
;MKYSKNPAIETTDTKTVTRTIIVENPDGSENKVVQTVTFTRPKYTDPVNDEVTYGEWDKSSGNWNKYSAPEIPGYTSNEVPEESVTPATADKTVTVKYSKNPAIETTD
;
A
#
# COMPACT_ATOMS: atom_id res chain seq x y z
N MET A 1 36.18 -20.22 -30.13
CA MET A 1 36.19 -18.99 -29.29
C MET A 1 35.56 -19.36 -27.95
N LYS A 2 36.28 -19.17 -26.83
CA LYS A 2 35.68 -19.31 -25.50
C LYS A 2 35.01 -17.97 -25.17
N TYR A 3 33.69 -17.90 -25.27
CA TYR A 3 32.96 -16.75 -24.76
C TYR A 3 32.98 -16.85 -23.23
N SER A 4 33.87 -16.11 -22.59
CA SER A 4 33.71 -15.78 -21.17
C SER A 4 32.67 -14.67 -21.12
N LYS A 5 31.41 -14.99 -20.81
CA LYS A 5 30.38 -13.98 -20.58
C LYS A 5 30.89 -13.06 -19.45
N ASN A 6 31.00 -11.75 -19.71
CA ASN A 6 31.32 -10.79 -18.65
C ASN A 6 30.24 -10.93 -17.56
N PRO A 7 30.59 -11.00 -16.27
CA PRO A 7 29.57 -11.13 -15.23
C PRO A 7 28.60 -9.95 -15.32
N ALA A 8 27.30 -10.25 -15.30
CA ALA A 8 26.25 -9.23 -15.31
C ALA A 8 26.38 -8.36 -14.06
N ILE A 9 26.05 -7.07 -14.18
CA ILE A 9 25.96 -6.18 -13.02
C ILE A 9 24.62 -6.47 -12.34
N GLU A 10 24.68 -6.89 -11.07
CA GLU A 10 23.49 -7.19 -10.25
C GLU A 10 23.18 -6.01 -9.32
N THR A 11 21.93 -5.58 -9.37
CA THR A 11 21.36 -4.55 -8.49
C THR A 11 19.98 -4.98 -8.01
N THR A 12 19.37 -4.25 -7.09
CA THR A 12 18.01 -4.51 -6.63
C THR A 12 17.04 -3.48 -7.22
N ASP A 13 15.98 -3.97 -7.86
CA ASP A 13 14.82 -3.17 -8.24
C ASP A 13 13.78 -3.24 -7.13
N THR A 14 13.27 -2.07 -6.71
CA THR A 14 12.35 -1.95 -5.58
C THR A 14 11.07 -1.27 -6.03
N LYS A 15 9.93 -1.85 -5.65
CA LYS A 15 8.61 -1.26 -5.87
C LYS A 15 7.83 -1.21 -4.57
N THR A 16 7.35 -0.02 -4.21
CA THR A 16 6.46 0.18 -3.06
C THR A 16 5.08 0.54 -3.57
N VAL A 17 4.06 -0.16 -3.07
CA VAL A 17 2.65 0.18 -3.30
C VAL A 17 2.06 0.74 -2.01
N THR A 18 1.38 1.87 -2.12
CA THR A 18 0.93 2.69 -0.99
C THR A 18 -0.58 2.86 -0.98
N ARG A 19 -1.20 2.66 0.19
CA ARG A 19 -2.56 3.10 0.48
C ARG A 19 -2.51 4.20 1.53
N THR A 20 -3.03 5.37 1.17
CA THR A 20 -3.25 6.48 2.10
C THR A 20 -4.71 6.50 2.52
N ILE A 21 -4.96 6.39 3.82
CA ILE A 21 -6.30 6.51 4.41
C ILE A 21 -6.41 7.90 5.03
N ILE A 22 -7.36 8.69 4.53
CA ILE A 22 -7.69 10.01 5.07
C ILE A 22 -8.88 9.84 6.00
N VAL A 23 -8.73 10.20 7.26
CA VAL A 23 -9.79 10.15 8.26
C VAL A 23 -10.30 11.56 8.50
N GLU A 24 -11.52 11.85 8.07
CA GLU A 24 -12.20 13.13 8.30
C GLU A 24 -12.92 13.08 9.66
N ASN A 25 -12.40 13.81 10.63
CA ASN A 25 -12.95 13.86 11.99
C ASN A 25 -14.19 14.75 12.08
N PRO A 26 -15.05 14.59 13.10
CA PRO A 26 -16.24 15.42 13.29
C PRO A 26 -15.96 16.92 13.46
N ASP A 27 -14.77 17.30 13.93
CA ASP A 27 -14.35 18.70 14.08
C ASP A 27 -13.86 19.33 12.76
N GLY A 28 -13.89 18.57 11.65
CA GLY A 28 -13.42 18.98 10.34
C GLY A 28 -11.91 18.81 10.13
N SER A 29 -11.16 18.33 11.13
CA SER A 29 -9.74 18.00 10.96
C SER A 29 -9.56 16.68 10.20
N GLU A 30 -8.39 16.52 9.57
CA GLU A 30 -8.03 15.29 8.87
C GLU A 30 -6.78 14.65 9.47
N ASN A 31 -6.84 13.32 9.64
CA ASN A 31 -5.68 12.49 9.96
C ASN A 31 -5.33 11.59 8.77
N LYS A 32 -4.03 11.29 8.58
CA LYS A 32 -3.56 10.40 7.52
C LYS A 32 -2.93 9.14 8.11
N VAL A 33 -3.36 7.98 7.63
CA VAL A 33 -2.77 6.68 7.93
C VAL A 33 -2.22 6.11 6.64
N VAL A 34 -0.93 5.81 6.60
CA VAL A 34 -0.24 5.28 5.41
C VAL A 34 0.05 3.80 5.62
N GLN A 35 -0.30 2.98 4.63
CA GLN A 35 0.00 1.56 4.59
C GLN A 35 0.81 1.26 3.33
N THR A 36 1.92 0.55 3.48
CA THR A 36 2.85 0.27 2.39
C THR A 36 3.16 -1.21 2.30
N VAL A 37 3.30 -1.73 1.08
CA VAL A 37 3.92 -3.03 0.81
C VAL A 37 5.07 -2.81 -0.14
N THR A 38 6.27 -3.21 0.26
CA THR A 38 7.47 -3.15 -0.58
C THR A 38 7.77 -4.52 -1.16
N PHE A 39 8.08 -4.54 -2.45
CA PHE A 39 8.54 -5.68 -3.23
C PHE A 39 9.93 -5.38 -3.76
N THR A 40 10.78 -6.40 -3.83
CA THR A 40 12.13 -6.29 -4.38
C THR A 40 12.41 -7.44 -5.33
N ARG A 41 13.17 -7.20 -6.40
CA ARG A 41 13.66 -8.25 -7.30
C ARG A 41 15.09 -7.93 -7.75
N PRO A 42 15.90 -8.94 -8.10
CA PRO A 42 17.19 -8.67 -8.70
C PRO A 42 17.01 -8.11 -10.12
N LYS A 43 17.86 -7.16 -10.48
CA LYS A 43 17.97 -6.54 -11.79
C LYS A 43 19.39 -6.78 -12.31
N TYR A 44 19.48 -7.42 -13.47
CA TYR A 44 20.72 -7.74 -14.15
C TYR A 44 20.88 -6.85 -15.37
N THR A 45 22.03 -6.20 -15.51
CA THR A 45 22.38 -5.42 -16.70
C THR A 45 23.58 -6.08 -17.39
N ASP A 46 23.43 -6.41 -18.68
CA ASP A 46 24.53 -6.90 -19.49
C ASP A 46 25.44 -5.71 -19.87
N PRO A 47 26.72 -5.70 -19.45
CA PRO A 47 27.62 -4.57 -19.66
C PRO A 47 28.10 -4.42 -21.12
N VAL A 48 27.75 -5.35 -22.02
CA VAL A 48 28.16 -5.32 -23.44
C VAL A 48 27.13 -4.59 -24.30
N ASN A 49 25.84 -4.79 -24.04
CA ASN A 49 24.73 -4.26 -24.86
C ASN A 49 23.67 -3.48 -24.05
N ASP A 50 23.89 -3.27 -22.75
CA ASP A 50 22.97 -2.61 -21.81
C ASP A 50 21.59 -3.30 -21.67
N GLU A 51 21.48 -4.56 -22.08
CA GLU A 51 20.24 -5.32 -21.92
C GLU A 51 19.92 -5.53 -20.44
N VAL A 52 18.69 -5.19 -20.06
CA VAL A 52 18.18 -5.35 -18.70
C VAL A 52 17.26 -6.57 -18.63
N THR A 53 17.57 -7.47 -17.70
CA THR A 53 16.67 -8.55 -17.32
C THR A 53 16.38 -8.48 -15.83
N TYR A 54 15.22 -9.00 -15.44
CA TYR A 54 14.77 -8.99 -14.05
C TYR A 54 14.54 -10.43 -13.60
N GLY A 55 14.94 -10.73 -12.38
CA GLY A 55 14.51 -11.96 -11.72
C GLY A 55 13.12 -11.85 -11.13
N GLU A 56 12.75 -12.89 -10.39
CA GLU A 56 11.47 -12.96 -9.68
C GLU A 56 11.42 -11.95 -8.51
N TRP A 57 10.21 -11.49 -8.21
CA TRP A 57 9.96 -10.73 -6.99
C TRP A 57 10.18 -11.59 -5.75
N ASP A 58 10.63 -10.96 -4.65
CA ASP A 58 10.79 -11.55 -3.33
C ASP A 58 9.50 -12.20 -2.81
N LYS A 59 8.36 -11.67 -3.26
CA LYS A 59 7.02 -12.22 -3.04
C LYS A 59 6.08 -11.83 -4.17
N SER A 60 5.11 -12.70 -4.45
CA SER A 60 4.08 -12.46 -5.47
C SER A 60 2.99 -11.47 -5.03
N SER A 61 2.74 -11.37 -3.72
CA SER A 61 1.76 -10.46 -3.14
C SER A 61 2.10 -10.03 -1.71
N GLY A 62 1.40 -9.03 -1.23
CA GLY A 62 1.30 -8.65 0.18
C GLY A 62 -0.11 -8.14 0.49
N ASN A 63 -0.32 -7.53 1.65
CA ASN A 63 -1.63 -7.03 2.05
C ASN A 63 -1.52 -5.64 2.68
N TRP A 64 -2.47 -4.77 2.36
CA TRP A 64 -2.82 -3.65 3.21
C TRP A 64 -3.87 -4.12 4.22
N ASN A 65 -3.57 -3.99 5.51
CA ASN A 65 -4.45 -4.47 6.57
C ASN A 65 -5.74 -3.66 6.64
N LYS A 66 -6.83 -4.31 7.06
CA LYS A 66 -8.07 -3.63 7.45
C LYS A 66 -7.77 -2.48 8.42
N TYR A 67 -8.50 -1.38 8.27
CA TYR A 67 -8.42 -0.22 9.14
C TYR A 67 -9.80 0.18 9.63
N SER A 68 -9.95 0.22 10.94
CA SER A 68 -11.12 0.75 11.64
C SER A 68 -10.67 2.04 12.36
N ALA A 69 -11.40 3.13 12.14
CA ALA A 69 -11.08 4.39 12.80
C ALA A 69 -11.44 4.34 14.30
N PRO A 70 -10.81 5.18 15.15
CA PRO A 70 -11.11 5.23 16.58
C PRO A 70 -12.59 5.47 16.86
N GLU A 71 -13.13 4.94 17.94
CA GLU A 71 -14.51 5.23 18.32
C GLU A 71 -14.64 6.67 18.84
N ILE A 72 -15.68 7.37 18.40
CA ILE A 72 -16.04 8.71 18.89
C ILE A 72 -17.48 8.64 19.39
N PRO A 73 -17.75 8.95 20.68
CA PRO A 73 -19.11 8.90 21.23
C PRO A 73 -20.11 9.71 20.40
N GLY A 74 -21.22 9.07 20.04
CA GLY A 74 -22.26 9.69 19.21
C GLY A 74 -21.95 9.75 17.71
N TYR A 75 -20.89 9.08 17.24
CA TYR A 75 -20.57 8.97 15.82
C TYR A 75 -20.31 7.51 15.42
N THR A 76 -20.47 7.24 14.13
CA THR A 76 -20.10 5.98 13.45
C THR A 76 -19.26 6.30 12.22
N SER A 77 -18.34 5.41 11.85
CA SER A 77 -17.48 5.60 10.68
C SER A 77 -17.52 4.39 9.76
N ASN A 78 -17.21 4.58 8.48
CA ASN A 78 -16.98 3.46 7.58
C ASN A 78 -15.63 2.77 7.87
N GLU A 79 -15.57 1.48 7.56
CA GLU A 79 -14.35 0.69 7.65
C GLU A 79 -13.62 0.68 6.30
N VAL A 80 -12.29 0.59 6.33
CA VAL A 80 -11.49 0.27 5.15
C VAL A 80 -11.12 -1.21 5.22
N PRO A 81 -11.59 -2.05 4.28
CA PRO A 81 -11.31 -3.48 4.30
C PRO A 81 -9.83 -3.77 4.04
N GLU A 82 -9.41 -4.98 4.42
CA GLU A 82 -8.12 -5.49 3.97
C GLU A 82 -8.11 -5.64 2.45
N GLU A 83 -6.94 -5.48 1.84
CA GLU A 83 -6.78 -5.64 0.40
C GLU A 83 -5.44 -6.29 0.07
N SER A 84 -5.47 -7.34 -0.74
CA SER A 84 -4.26 -7.96 -1.28
C SER A 84 -3.70 -7.15 -2.44
N VAL A 85 -2.39 -6.99 -2.46
CA VAL A 85 -1.67 -6.16 -3.43
C VAL A 85 -0.52 -6.92 -4.05
N THR A 86 -0.21 -6.58 -5.28
CA THR A 86 0.89 -7.15 -6.06
C THR A 86 1.84 -6.02 -6.48
N PRO A 87 3.02 -6.33 -7.05
CA PRO A 87 3.84 -5.32 -7.67
C PRO A 87 3.12 -4.55 -8.79
N ALA A 88 2.02 -5.03 -9.37
CA ALA A 88 1.27 -4.30 -10.39
C ALA A 88 0.19 -3.38 -9.80
N THR A 89 -0.12 -3.50 -8.51
CA THR A 89 -1.14 -2.68 -7.86
C THR A 89 -0.74 -1.20 -7.88
N ALA A 90 -1.67 -0.34 -8.27
CA ALA A 90 -1.50 1.10 -8.20
C ALA A 90 -1.73 1.60 -6.75
N ASP A 91 -1.11 2.72 -6.42
CA ASP A 91 -1.35 3.41 -5.16
C ASP A 91 -2.82 3.82 -5.04
N LYS A 92 -3.32 3.89 -3.80
CA LYS A 92 -4.71 4.24 -3.51
C LYS A 92 -4.82 5.30 -2.42
N THR A 93 -5.90 6.08 -2.53
CA THR A 93 -6.38 6.93 -1.45
C THR A 93 -7.80 6.51 -1.10
N VAL A 94 -8.07 6.32 0.20
CA VAL A 94 -9.39 5.96 0.72
C VAL A 94 -9.77 6.95 1.81
N THR A 95 -11.04 7.33 1.89
CA THR A 95 -11.54 8.23 2.94
C THR A 95 -12.40 7.46 3.94
N VAL A 96 -12.16 7.73 5.22
CA VAL A 96 -13.03 7.36 6.33
C VAL A 96 -13.72 8.62 6.85
N LYS A 97 -15.05 8.60 6.93
CA LYS A 97 -15.86 9.72 7.41
C LYS A 97 -16.64 9.31 8.64
N TYR A 98 -16.67 10.19 9.65
CA TYR A 98 -17.60 10.05 10.77
C TYR A 98 -18.96 10.65 10.43
N SER A 99 -20.02 9.91 10.75
CA SER A 99 -21.41 10.34 10.68
C SER A 99 -22.00 10.37 12.09
N LYS A 100 -22.70 11.46 12.43
CA LYS A 100 -23.35 11.59 13.73
C LYS A 100 -24.47 10.57 13.83
N ASN A 101 -24.49 9.82 14.92
CA ASN A 101 -25.54 8.86 15.21
C ASN A 101 -26.86 9.61 15.46
N PRO A 102 -28.01 9.00 15.10
CA PRO A 102 -29.30 9.57 15.46
C PRO A 102 -29.37 9.76 16.99
N ALA A 103 -30.03 10.85 17.42
CA ALA A 103 -30.26 11.07 18.84
C ALA A 103 -31.05 9.89 19.39
N ILE A 104 -30.53 9.25 20.44
CA ILE A 104 -31.31 8.28 21.21
C ILE A 104 -32.30 9.12 22.01
N GLU A 105 -33.55 9.18 21.58
CA GLU A 105 -34.62 9.70 22.42
C GLU A 105 -34.82 8.73 23.58
N THR A 106 -34.29 9.07 24.75
CA THR A 106 -34.68 8.43 26.00
C THR A 106 -36.00 9.05 26.44
N THR A 107 -37.11 8.37 26.19
CA THR A 107 -38.38 8.63 26.89
C THR A 107 -38.24 8.16 28.34
N ASP A 108 -38.26 9.11 29.27
CA ASP A 108 -38.49 8.90 30.72
C ASP A 108 -39.90 8.35 30.99
#